data_AF-A0A521HSE7-F1
#
_entry.id   AF-A0A521HSE7-F1
#
_cell.length_a   1.000
_cell.length_b   1.000
_cell.length_c   1.000
_cell.angle_alpha   90.00
_cell.angle_beta   90.00
_cell.angle_gamma   90.00
#
_symmetry.space_group_name_H-M   'P 1'
#
loop_
_entity.id
_entity.type
_entity.pdbx_description
1 polymer ?
#
loop_
_entity_poly.entity_id
_entity_poly.type
_entity_poly.pdbx_seq_one_letter_code
_entity_poly.pdbx_strand_id
1 'polypeptide(L)'
;MFRNVLVAFVVAVCAGQIATAQAEEIQVHLEPASRMGMTWGVTPHHATNRGDVTLVSCHGEPRIEGQGCNAYEGDTACSLERPVLCLKVDGRPPPDVASGSNSRSSQSNDFYSGWAGGRVALAPAVRGDQFASQDEANAWCASHLGEGWRMAEHHDGWTRDGAKGGWGFMAQGNITNGSRFWVAINDQPANCWD
;
A
#
# COMPACT_ATOMS: atom_id res chain seq x y z
N MET A 1 7.28 91.64 -50.53
CA MET A 1 7.46 90.21 -50.20
C MET A 1 6.90 89.97 -48.80
N PHE A 2 5.69 89.44 -48.68
CA PHE A 2 5.12 89.02 -47.39
C PHE A 2 4.88 87.51 -47.46
N ARG A 3 5.56 86.74 -46.60
CA ARG A 3 5.38 85.29 -46.46
C ARG A 3 4.49 85.04 -45.24
N ASN A 4 3.28 84.54 -45.48
CA ASN A 4 2.44 83.92 -44.45
C ASN A 4 2.99 82.52 -44.13
N VAL A 5 3.24 82.24 -42.85
CA VAL A 5 3.55 80.89 -42.36
C VAL A 5 2.31 80.37 -41.66
N LEU A 6 1.75 79.27 -42.18
CA LEU A 6 0.67 78.52 -41.56
C LEU A 6 1.27 77.58 -40.51
N VAL A 7 0.79 77.64 -39.27
CA VAL A 7 1.13 76.69 -38.21
C VAL A 7 0.05 75.61 -38.18
N ALA A 8 0.42 74.37 -38.46
CA ALA A 8 -0.47 73.21 -38.36
C ALA A 8 -0.36 72.59 -36.95
N PHE A 9 -1.49 72.50 -36.24
CA PHE A 9 -1.60 71.75 -34.99
C PHE A 9 -1.86 70.28 -35.31
N VAL A 10 -1.01 69.39 -34.78
CA VAL A 10 -1.22 67.94 -34.80
C VAL A 10 -1.98 67.55 -33.53
N VAL A 11 -3.18 67.01 -33.68
CA VAL A 11 -3.96 66.41 -32.58
C VAL A 11 -3.59 64.94 -32.49
N ALA A 12 -2.95 64.54 -31.39
CA ALA A 12 -2.69 63.14 -31.09
C ALA A 12 -3.96 62.49 -30.53
N VAL A 13 -4.50 61.48 -31.23
CA VAL A 13 -5.61 60.66 -30.77
C VAL A 13 -5.03 59.47 -30.00
N CYS A 14 -5.21 59.45 -28.67
CA CYS A 14 -4.90 58.27 -27.86
C CYS A 14 -6.02 57.23 -28.03
N ALA A 15 -5.74 56.13 -28.72
CA ALA A 15 -6.62 54.97 -28.77
C ALA A 15 -6.51 54.20 -27.44
N GLY A 16 -7.54 54.30 -26.59
CA GLY A 16 -7.66 53.49 -25.39
C GLY A 16 -8.03 52.04 -25.76
N GLN A 17 -7.18 51.09 -25.39
CA GLN A 17 -7.48 49.67 -25.49
C GLN A 17 -8.41 49.26 -24.35
N ILE A 18 -9.60 48.75 -24.68
CA ILE A 18 -10.50 48.12 -23.72
C ILE A 18 -10.00 46.69 -23.52
N ALA A 19 -9.46 46.40 -22.34
CA ALA A 19 -9.13 45.04 -21.94
C ALA A 19 -10.42 44.27 -21.65
N THR A 20 -10.69 43.22 -22.42
CA THR A 20 -11.75 42.26 -22.14
C THR A 20 -11.27 41.32 -21.03
N ALA A 21 -11.99 41.29 -19.90
CA ALA A 21 -11.77 40.31 -18.85
C ALA A 21 -12.21 38.93 -19.37
N GLN A 22 -11.27 37.98 -19.44
CA GLN A 22 -11.57 36.57 -19.68
C GLN A 22 -12.09 35.99 -18.35
N ALA A 23 -13.31 35.47 -18.35
CA ALA A 23 -13.79 34.65 -17.23
C ALA A 23 -13.13 33.27 -17.34
N GLU A 24 -12.26 32.94 -16.40
CA GLU A 24 -11.66 31.61 -16.29
C GLU A 24 -12.69 30.67 -15.67
N GLU A 25 -13.15 29.71 -16.46
CA GLU A 25 -14.06 28.66 -16.03
C GLU A 25 -13.30 27.74 -15.06
N ILE A 26 -13.72 27.72 -13.79
CA ILE A 26 -13.16 26.81 -12.79
C ILE A 26 -13.60 25.40 -13.16
N GLN A 27 -12.76 24.71 -13.92
CA GLN A 27 -12.89 23.28 -14.18
C GLN A 27 -12.65 22.54 -12.87
N VAL A 28 -13.72 22.17 -12.18
CA VAL A 28 -13.65 21.25 -11.03
C VAL A 28 -13.29 19.89 -11.60
N HIS A 29 -12.00 19.59 -11.67
CA HIS A 29 -11.50 18.25 -11.94
C HIS A 29 -11.83 17.39 -10.73
N LEU A 30 -12.96 16.68 -10.80
CA LEU A 30 -13.26 15.59 -9.89
C LEU A 30 -12.23 14.49 -10.21
N GLU A 31 -11.10 14.50 -9.52
CA GLU A 31 -10.17 13.38 -9.52
C GLU A 31 -11.01 12.10 -9.26
N PRO A 32 -10.86 11.05 -10.10
CA PRO A 32 -11.51 9.80 -9.81
C PRO A 32 -11.12 9.36 -8.38
N ALA A 33 -12.06 8.74 -7.66
CA ALA A 33 -11.78 8.20 -6.34
C ALA A 33 -10.46 7.42 -6.40
N SER A 34 -9.49 7.81 -5.58
CA SER A 34 -8.17 7.19 -5.61
C SER A 34 -8.35 5.70 -5.42
N ARG A 35 -7.88 4.88 -6.37
CA ARG A 35 -7.90 3.43 -6.17
C ARG A 35 -7.13 3.11 -4.90
N MET A 36 -7.70 2.24 -4.09
CA MET A 36 -7.16 1.86 -2.79
C MET A 36 -6.67 0.42 -2.86
N GLY A 37 -5.56 0.15 -2.19
CA GLY A 37 -5.03 -1.20 -2.00
C GLY A 37 -4.93 -1.53 -0.53
N MET A 38 -4.96 -2.81 -0.23
CA MET A 38 -4.82 -3.34 1.11
C MET A 38 -3.35 -3.25 1.57
N THR A 39 -3.15 -2.72 2.77
CA THR A 39 -1.85 -2.77 3.42
C THR A 39 -1.94 -3.33 4.82
N TRP A 40 -0.89 -4.02 5.24
CA TRP A 40 -0.77 -4.56 6.59
C TRP A 40 0.40 -3.94 7.33
N GLY A 41 0.44 -4.14 8.64
CA GLY A 41 1.55 -3.76 9.50
C GLY A 41 2.07 -4.92 10.33
N VAL A 42 3.03 -4.62 11.21
CA VAL A 42 3.54 -5.60 12.17
C VAL A 42 2.80 -5.45 13.50
N THR A 43 2.36 -6.56 14.09
CA THR A 43 1.71 -6.54 15.41
C THR A 43 2.76 -6.54 16.53
N PRO A 44 2.89 -5.45 17.33
CA PRO A 44 3.98 -5.31 18.30
C PRO A 44 3.91 -6.29 19.48
N HIS A 45 2.75 -6.93 19.71
CA HIS A 45 2.45 -7.68 20.93
C HIS A 45 2.89 -9.15 20.96
N HIS A 46 3.69 -9.63 20.00
CA HIS A 46 4.10 -11.04 19.97
C HIS A 46 5.60 -11.30 20.13
N ALA A 47 6.44 -10.30 20.42
CA ALA A 47 7.88 -10.49 20.49
C ALA A 47 8.57 -9.74 21.64
N THR A 48 8.42 -10.25 22.85
CA THR A 48 9.61 -10.46 23.68
C THR A 48 9.80 -11.98 23.75
N ASN A 49 10.89 -12.50 23.17
CA ASN A 49 11.32 -13.92 23.19
C ASN A 49 10.83 -14.90 22.10
N ARG A 50 10.42 -14.46 20.89
CA ARG A 50 10.08 -15.38 19.77
C ARG A 50 11.15 -15.58 18.69
N GLY A 51 12.40 -15.14 18.91
CA GLY A 51 13.45 -15.21 17.88
C GLY A 51 13.10 -14.35 16.65
N ASP A 52 13.56 -14.75 15.46
CA ASP A 52 13.23 -14.04 14.20
C ASP A 52 11.86 -14.47 13.65
N VAL A 53 10.79 -14.34 14.43
CA VAL A 53 9.40 -14.58 13.98
C VAL A 53 8.64 -13.27 14.03
N THR A 54 8.02 -12.91 12.90
CA THR A 54 7.19 -11.71 12.77
C THR A 54 5.72 -12.13 12.65
N LEU A 55 4.83 -11.44 13.37
CA LEU A 55 3.39 -11.44 13.09
C LEU A 55 3.06 -10.21 12.26
N VAL A 56 2.65 -10.43 11.01
CA VAL A 56 2.10 -9.41 10.13
C VAL A 56 0.59 -9.54 10.12
N SER A 57 -0.12 -8.42 10.17
CA SER A 57 -1.58 -8.47 10.20
C SER A 57 -2.23 -7.18 9.71
N CYS A 58 -3.50 -7.30 9.36
CA CYS A 58 -4.39 -6.18 9.09
C CYS A 58 -4.46 -5.18 10.25
N HIS A 59 -4.29 -5.64 11.50
CA HIS A 59 -4.34 -4.82 12.71
C HIS A 59 -2.95 -4.41 13.22
N GLY A 60 -1.90 -4.66 12.43
CA GLY A 60 -0.54 -4.28 12.75
C GLY A 60 -0.33 -2.76 12.70
N GLU A 61 0.74 -2.32 13.34
CA GLU A 61 1.12 -0.91 13.38
C GLU A 61 2.09 -0.57 12.23
N PRO A 62 2.11 0.70 11.78
CA PRO A 62 1.20 1.79 12.16
C PRO A 62 -0.20 1.62 11.54
N ARG A 63 -1.23 2.03 12.27
CA ARG A 63 -2.60 2.13 11.75
C ARG A 63 -2.82 3.35 10.86
N ILE A 64 -3.74 3.24 9.89
CA ILE A 64 -4.18 4.34 9.03
C ILE A 64 -5.43 4.90 9.67
N GLU A 65 -5.40 6.17 10.07
CA GLU A 65 -6.52 6.84 10.75
C GLU A 65 -7.01 6.10 12.01
N GLY A 66 -6.11 5.40 12.70
CA GLY A 66 -6.42 4.59 13.89
C GLY A 66 -7.13 3.26 13.59
N GLN A 67 -7.38 2.95 12.32
CA GLN A 67 -8.04 1.72 11.86
C GLN A 67 -7.02 0.67 11.39
N GLY A 68 -7.47 -0.59 11.38
CA GLY A 68 -6.77 -1.67 10.68
C GLY A 68 -6.80 -1.48 9.16
N CYS A 69 -6.38 -2.50 8.43
CA CYS A 69 -6.57 -2.58 6.99
C CYS A 69 -8.06 -2.70 6.61
N ASN A 70 -8.35 -2.55 5.33
CA ASN A 70 -9.66 -2.84 4.74
C ASN A 70 -9.45 -3.87 3.63
N ALA A 71 -9.78 -5.12 3.92
CA ALA A 71 -9.65 -6.23 2.97
C ALA A 71 -10.72 -6.24 1.86
N TYR A 72 -11.74 -5.38 1.96
CA TYR A 72 -12.85 -5.35 1.00
C TYR A 72 -12.67 -4.30 -0.09
N GLU A 73 -12.13 -3.14 0.27
CA GLU A 73 -11.98 -2.00 -0.65
C GLU A 73 -10.56 -1.42 -0.68
N GLY A 74 -9.65 -1.90 0.18
CA GLY A 74 -8.33 -1.32 0.39
C GLY A 74 -8.34 -0.16 1.38
N ASP A 75 -7.17 0.15 1.95
CA ASP A 75 -6.99 1.14 3.01
C ASP A 75 -5.91 2.19 2.71
N THR A 76 -5.16 2.00 1.63
CA THR A 76 -4.08 2.90 1.22
C THR A 76 -4.20 3.28 -0.24
N ALA A 77 -4.11 4.58 -0.54
CA ALA A 77 -4.12 5.06 -1.93
C ALA A 77 -2.97 4.40 -2.73
N CYS A 78 -3.31 3.81 -3.88
CA CYS A 78 -2.37 3.06 -4.71
C CYS A 78 -1.24 3.91 -5.30
N SER A 79 -1.41 5.24 -5.31
CA SER A 79 -0.39 6.21 -5.71
C SER A 79 0.70 6.43 -4.66
N LEU A 80 0.54 5.91 -3.43
CA LEU A 80 1.55 6.00 -2.38
C LEU A 80 2.58 4.89 -2.53
N GLU A 81 3.83 5.19 -2.19
CA GLU A 81 4.87 4.17 -2.11
C GLU A 81 4.81 3.45 -0.75
N ARG A 82 4.77 2.12 -0.80
CA ARG A 82 4.94 1.24 0.36
C ARG A 82 5.83 0.05 0.00
N PRO A 83 6.63 -0.47 0.95
CA PRO A 83 7.29 -1.77 0.76
C PRO A 83 6.28 -2.85 0.41
N VAL A 84 6.72 -3.87 -0.31
CA VAL A 84 5.90 -5.07 -0.58
C VAL A 84 6.27 -6.14 0.43
N LEU A 85 5.28 -6.70 1.13
CA LEU A 85 5.51 -7.88 1.95
C LEU A 85 5.69 -9.07 1.02
N CYS A 86 6.86 -9.68 1.08
CA CYS A 86 7.19 -10.85 0.31
C CYS A 86 7.26 -12.08 1.21
N LEU A 87 6.76 -13.21 0.72
CA LEU A 87 6.79 -14.51 1.37
C LEU A 87 7.53 -15.51 0.47
N LYS A 88 8.41 -16.31 1.09
CA LYS A 88 8.96 -17.53 0.49
C LYS A 88 8.56 -18.72 1.33
N VAL A 89 7.62 -19.51 0.82
CA VAL A 89 7.18 -20.76 1.45
C VAL A 89 8.24 -21.83 1.19
N ASP A 90 8.80 -22.39 2.26
CA ASP A 90 9.84 -23.42 2.20
C ASP A 90 9.56 -24.65 3.08
N GLY A 91 8.34 -24.75 3.60
CA GLY A 91 7.87 -25.90 4.37
C GLY A 91 8.45 -26.00 5.78
N ARG A 92 9.16 -24.97 6.26
CA ARG A 92 9.72 -24.97 7.61
C ARG A 92 8.60 -25.12 8.67
N PRO A 93 8.83 -25.90 9.74
CA PRO A 93 7.88 -25.97 10.84
C PRO A 93 7.82 -24.64 11.61
N PRO A 94 6.70 -24.31 12.28
CA PRO A 94 6.66 -23.18 13.19
C PRO A 94 7.64 -23.43 14.36
N PRO A 95 8.48 -22.44 14.74
CA PRO A 95 9.25 -22.53 15.98
C PRO A 95 8.34 -22.79 17.18
N ASP A 96 8.83 -23.45 18.24
CA ASP A 96 8.04 -23.67 19.47
C ASP A 96 7.52 -22.35 20.06
N VAL A 97 8.28 -21.28 19.87
CA VAL A 97 7.87 -19.93 20.24
C VAL A 97 6.80 -19.37 19.32
N ALA A 98 6.79 -19.67 18.02
CA ALA A 98 5.70 -19.37 17.10
C ALA A 98 4.49 -20.29 17.29
N SER A 99 4.68 -21.45 17.93
CA SER A 99 3.63 -22.31 18.45
C SER A 99 2.97 -21.62 19.65
N GLY A 100 2.22 -20.54 19.38
CA GLY A 100 1.31 -19.89 20.31
C GLY A 100 -0.02 -20.63 20.46
N SER A 101 -0.12 -21.82 19.89
CA SER A 101 -1.32 -22.65 19.96
C SER A 101 -1.20 -23.71 21.09
N ASN A 102 -0.25 -23.55 22.01
CA ASN A 102 -0.40 -24.07 23.38
C ASN A 102 -1.41 -23.26 24.21
N SER A 103 -2.18 -22.32 23.61
CA SER A 103 -3.45 -21.91 24.18
C SER A 103 -4.37 -23.14 24.30
N ARG A 104 -4.61 -23.57 25.54
CA ARG A 104 -5.60 -24.60 25.89
C ARG A 104 -7.04 -24.09 25.77
N SER A 105 -7.27 -22.91 25.18
CA SER A 105 -8.60 -22.42 24.85
C SER A 105 -8.98 -22.87 23.44
N SER A 106 -10.16 -23.47 23.33
CA SER A 106 -10.81 -24.02 22.14
C SER A 106 -11.27 -22.96 21.11
N GLN A 107 -10.57 -21.83 21.02
CA GLN A 107 -10.77 -20.78 20.02
C GLN A 107 -9.41 -20.56 19.36
N SER A 108 -9.17 -21.23 18.24
CA SER A 108 -7.90 -21.18 17.53
C SER A 108 -7.64 -19.78 16.98
N ASN A 109 -6.87 -18.98 17.73
CA ASN A 109 -6.30 -17.69 17.27
C ASN A 109 -5.44 -17.83 16.00
N ASP A 110 -5.19 -19.07 15.56
CA ASP A 110 -4.48 -19.43 14.33
C ASP A 110 -5.21 -18.93 13.07
N PHE A 111 -6.51 -18.61 13.13
CA PHE A 111 -7.16 -17.93 12.00
C PHE A 111 -6.51 -16.56 11.75
N TYR A 112 -6.21 -15.80 12.81
CA TYR A 112 -5.63 -14.44 12.75
C TYR A 112 -4.10 -14.40 12.85
N SER A 113 -3.47 -15.55 13.12
CA SER A 113 -2.03 -15.62 13.42
C SER A 113 -1.40 -16.95 13.00
N GLY A 114 -1.99 -17.63 12.01
CA GLY A 114 -1.53 -18.95 11.56
C GLY A 114 -0.10 -18.93 11.02
N TRP A 115 0.55 -20.09 10.95
CA TRP A 115 1.90 -20.20 10.42
C TRP A 115 1.89 -20.27 8.89
N ALA A 116 2.68 -19.43 8.23
CA ALA A 116 2.76 -19.40 6.77
C ALA A 116 3.70 -20.46 6.16
N GLY A 117 4.44 -21.22 6.97
CA GLY A 117 5.33 -22.27 6.45
C GLY A 117 6.58 -21.74 5.74
N GLY A 118 7.04 -20.53 6.08
CA GLY A 118 8.06 -19.85 5.29
C GLY A 118 8.71 -18.64 5.94
N ARG A 119 9.37 -17.85 5.11
CA ARG A 119 10.05 -16.60 5.47
C ARG A 119 9.35 -15.38 4.92
N VAL A 120 9.32 -14.31 5.71
CA VAL A 120 8.94 -12.98 5.25
C VAL A 120 10.13 -12.03 5.18
N ALA A 121 10.07 -11.11 4.22
CA ALA A 121 10.96 -9.97 4.08
C ALA A 121 10.22 -8.87 3.32
N LEU A 122 10.75 -7.64 3.38
CA LEU A 122 10.23 -6.53 2.58
C LEU A 122 11.08 -6.37 1.33
N ALA A 123 10.44 -6.32 0.16
CA ALA A 123 11.04 -5.73 -1.04
C ALA A 123 10.96 -4.20 -0.97
N PRO A 124 11.73 -3.46 -1.77
CA PRO A 124 11.72 -1.99 -1.77
C PRO A 124 10.33 -1.39 -1.96
N ALA A 125 10.17 -0.15 -1.49
CA ALA A 125 8.93 0.59 -1.63
C ALA A 125 8.62 0.87 -3.10
N VAL A 126 7.35 0.73 -3.45
CA VAL A 126 6.82 0.90 -4.80
C VAL A 126 5.38 1.39 -4.71
N ARG A 127 4.94 2.15 -5.72
CA ARG A 127 3.52 2.50 -5.84
C ARG A 127 2.71 1.25 -6.13
N GLY A 128 1.59 1.08 -5.45
CA GLY A 128 0.73 -0.08 -5.64
C GLY A 128 0.16 -0.18 -7.06
N ASP A 129 -0.11 0.96 -7.69
CA ASP A 129 -0.63 1.04 -9.06
C ASP A 129 0.42 0.80 -10.17
N GLN A 130 1.67 0.46 -9.82
CA GLN A 130 2.64 -0.06 -10.79
C GLN A 130 2.40 -1.53 -11.14
N PHE A 131 1.63 -2.26 -10.33
CA PHE A 131 1.27 -3.63 -10.60
C PHE A 131 -0.07 -3.67 -11.35
N ALA A 132 -0.11 -4.43 -12.44
CA ALA A 132 -1.32 -4.78 -13.16
C ALA A 132 -1.86 -6.18 -12.79
N SER A 133 -1.10 -6.94 -11.99
CA SER A 133 -1.52 -8.27 -11.54
C SER A 133 -0.72 -8.77 -10.34
N GLN A 134 -1.24 -9.83 -9.70
CA GLN A 134 -0.52 -10.62 -8.70
C GLN A 134 0.84 -11.13 -9.23
N ASP A 135 0.92 -11.54 -10.50
CA ASP A 135 2.15 -12.09 -11.08
C ASP A 135 3.25 -11.04 -11.21
N GLU A 136 2.90 -9.79 -11.53
CA GLU A 136 3.86 -8.68 -11.55
C GLU A 136 4.36 -8.36 -10.15
N ALA A 137 3.48 -8.37 -9.15
CA ALA A 137 3.88 -8.17 -7.76
C ALA A 137 4.74 -9.34 -7.22
N ASN A 138 4.47 -10.57 -7.67
CA ASN A 138 5.32 -11.73 -7.40
C ASN A 138 6.70 -11.57 -8.04
N ALA A 139 6.75 -11.11 -9.30
CA ALA A 139 8.00 -10.84 -10.01
C ALA A 139 8.82 -9.74 -9.32
N TRP A 140 8.17 -8.73 -8.73
CA TRP A 140 8.83 -7.72 -7.91
C TRP A 140 9.52 -8.33 -6.69
N CYS A 141 8.83 -9.20 -5.96
CA CYS A 141 9.45 -9.92 -4.84
C CYS A 141 10.61 -10.80 -5.30
N ALA A 142 10.44 -11.55 -6.39
CA ALA A 142 11.46 -12.44 -6.91
C ALA A 142 12.71 -11.69 -7.41
N SER A 143 12.55 -10.53 -8.05
CA SER A 143 13.68 -9.75 -8.58
C SER A 143 14.55 -9.13 -7.49
N HIS A 144 13.97 -8.84 -6.32
CA HIS A 144 14.69 -8.21 -5.20
C HIS A 144 15.23 -9.21 -4.17
N LEU A 145 14.55 -10.34 -3.98
CA LEU A 145 14.85 -11.29 -2.91
C LEU A 145 15.29 -12.67 -3.43
N GLY A 146 15.19 -12.90 -4.74
CA GLY A 146 15.57 -14.12 -5.44
C GLY A 146 14.38 -15.05 -5.75
N GLU A 147 14.68 -16.15 -6.42
CA GLU A 147 13.67 -17.13 -6.84
C GLU A 147 12.86 -17.69 -5.65
N GLY A 148 11.56 -17.89 -5.88
CA GLY A 148 10.61 -18.45 -4.91
C GLY A 148 10.02 -17.44 -3.91
N TRP A 149 10.46 -16.19 -3.95
CA TRP A 149 9.76 -15.11 -3.25
C TRP A 149 8.60 -14.60 -4.09
N ARG A 150 7.44 -14.41 -3.45
CA ARG A 150 6.24 -13.83 -4.05
C ARG A 150 5.62 -12.81 -3.10
N MET A 151 4.72 -11.96 -3.59
CA MET A 151 3.96 -11.09 -2.70
C MET A 151 3.12 -11.97 -1.76
N ALA A 152 3.07 -11.58 -0.49
CA ALA A 152 2.26 -12.25 0.50
C ALA A 152 0.77 -12.00 0.23
N GLU A 153 -0.03 -12.97 0.61
CA GLU A 153 -1.47 -13.03 0.39
C GLU A 153 -2.19 -13.15 1.75
N HIS A 154 -3.37 -12.53 1.84
CA HIS A 154 -4.22 -12.43 3.03
C HIS A 154 -4.43 -13.76 3.77
N HIS A 155 -4.53 -14.86 3.03
CA HIS A 155 -4.77 -16.23 3.50
C HIS A 155 -3.52 -17.13 3.51
N ASP A 156 -2.32 -16.54 3.60
CA ASP A 156 -1.07 -17.32 3.64
C ASP A 156 -0.86 -18.10 4.95
N GLY A 157 -1.46 -17.64 6.05
CA GLY A 157 -1.44 -18.36 7.32
C GLY A 157 -2.28 -19.64 7.28
N TRP A 158 -1.79 -20.70 7.91
CA TRP A 158 -2.54 -21.95 8.09
C TRP A 158 -2.97 -22.14 9.53
N THR A 159 -4.21 -22.57 9.71
CA THR A 159 -4.73 -23.03 11.00
C THR A 159 -4.22 -24.45 11.29
N ARG A 160 -4.30 -24.86 12.56
CA ARG A 160 -3.85 -26.21 12.98
C ARG A 160 -4.60 -27.38 12.36
N ASP A 161 -5.87 -27.19 12.04
CA ASP A 161 -6.71 -28.16 11.35
C ASP A 161 -6.51 -28.16 9.83
N GLY A 162 -5.56 -27.36 9.32
CA GLY A 162 -5.18 -27.34 7.92
C GLY A 162 -6.08 -26.46 7.05
N ALA A 163 -6.94 -25.63 7.65
CA ALA A 163 -7.67 -24.60 6.93
C ALA A 163 -6.81 -23.35 6.70
N LYS A 164 -7.26 -22.49 5.79
CA LYS A 164 -6.66 -21.18 5.57
C LYS A 164 -7.09 -20.20 6.67
N GLY A 165 -6.13 -19.47 7.21
CA GLY A 165 -6.35 -18.31 8.07
C GLY A 165 -6.73 -17.08 7.26
N GLY A 166 -6.79 -15.92 7.91
CA GLY A 166 -7.02 -14.62 7.31
C GLY A 166 -6.66 -13.50 8.28
N TRP A 167 -6.55 -12.27 7.81
CA TRP A 167 -6.31 -11.06 8.63
C TRP A 167 -4.93 -10.97 9.32
N GLY A 168 -4.13 -12.03 9.28
CA GLY A 168 -2.76 -12.04 9.78
C GLY A 168 -2.11 -13.41 9.73
N PHE A 169 -0.77 -13.45 9.73
CA PHE A 169 -0.01 -14.69 9.84
C PHE A 169 1.37 -14.47 10.46
N MET A 170 1.91 -15.54 11.03
CA MET A 170 3.29 -15.63 11.49
C MET A 170 4.18 -16.28 10.43
N ALA A 171 5.40 -15.75 10.29
CA ALA A 171 6.45 -16.32 9.45
C ALA A 171 7.83 -15.99 10.01
N GLN A 172 8.86 -16.71 9.56
CA GLN A 172 10.23 -16.39 9.95
C GLN A 172 10.67 -15.09 9.27
N GLY A 173 11.08 -14.10 10.04
CA GLY A 173 11.60 -12.83 9.56
C GLY A 173 11.70 -11.82 10.69
N ASN A 174 12.40 -10.72 10.40
CA ASN A 174 12.51 -9.59 11.30
C ASN A 174 12.12 -8.34 10.52
N ILE A 175 10.85 -7.94 10.64
CA ILE A 175 10.32 -6.71 10.06
C ILE A 175 10.10 -5.72 11.20
N THR A 176 10.55 -4.48 11.01
CA THR A 176 10.43 -3.43 12.03
C THR A 176 8.97 -3.07 12.30
N ASN A 177 8.61 -2.86 13.58
CA ASN A 177 7.24 -2.54 14.00
C ASN A 177 6.65 -1.24 13.41
N GLY A 178 7.47 -0.39 12.78
CA GLY A 178 7.02 0.84 12.11
C GLY A 178 6.70 0.67 10.62
N SER A 179 6.74 -0.55 10.09
CA SER A 179 6.53 -0.83 8.66
C SER A 179 5.06 -1.09 8.34
N ARG A 180 4.54 -0.39 7.32
CA ARG A 180 3.27 -0.68 6.65
C ARG A 180 3.56 -1.04 5.19
N PHE A 181 2.99 -2.14 4.70
CA PHE A 181 3.39 -2.74 3.42
C PHE A 181 2.19 -3.28 2.63
N TRP A 182 2.34 -3.34 1.31
CA TRP A 182 1.36 -3.95 0.42
C TRP A 182 1.22 -5.45 0.70
N VAL A 183 -0.02 -5.93 0.74
CA VAL A 183 -0.40 -7.36 0.85
C VAL A 183 -1.53 -7.62 -0.14
N ALA A 184 -1.49 -8.78 -0.80
CA ALA A 184 -2.50 -9.13 -1.79
C ALA A 184 -3.68 -9.87 -1.14
N ILE A 185 -4.82 -9.88 -1.84
CA ILE A 185 -5.98 -10.71 -1.50
C ILE A 185 -6.62 -11.22 -2.79
N ASN A 186 -7.00 -12.49 -2.84
CA ASN A 186 -7.47 -13.11 -4.09
C ASN A 186 -8.99 -13.34 -4.14
N ASP A 187 -9.70 -13.02 -3.05
CA ASP A 187 -11.14 -13.23 -2.92
C ASP A 187 -11.93 -11.94 -2.65
N GLN A 188 -11.26 -10.77 -2.67
CA GLN A 188 -11.85 -9.44 -2.53
C GLN A 188 -11.16 -8.42 -3.46
N PRO A 189 -11.85 -7.34 -3.88
CA PRO A 189 -11.32 -6.32 -4.79
C PRO A 189 -10.51 -5.23 -4.06
N ALA A 190 -9.56 -5.63 -3.21
CA ALA A 190 -8.75 -4.70 -2.41
C ALA A 190 -7.29 -4.64 -2.86
N ASN A 191 -6.98 -5.04 -4.08
CA ASN A 191 -5.66 -4.86 -4.66
C ASN A 191 -5.60 -3.60 -5.52
N CYS A 192 -4.39 -3.05 -5.62
CA CYS A 192 -4.12 -1.95 -6.54
C CYS A 192 -4.13 -2.34 -8.02
N TRP A 193 -4.62 -3.50 -8.42
CA TRP A 193 -4.82 -3.87 -9.83
C TRP A 193 -6.27 -4.25 -10.13
N ASP A 194 -7.15 -4.21 -9.13
CA ASP A 194 -8.58 -4.41 -9.30
C ASP A 194 -9.25 -3.17 -9.92
#